data_AF-A0A931ZLU2-F1
#
_entry.id   AF-A0A931ZLU2-F1
#
_cell.length_a   1.000
_cell.length_b   1.000
_cell.length_c   1.000
_cell.angle_alpha   90.00
_cell.angle_beta   90.00
_cell.angle_gamma   90.00
#
_symmetry.space_group_name_H-M   'P 1'
#
loop_
_entity.id
_entity.type
_entity.pdbx_description
1 polymer ?
#
loop_
_entity_poly.entity_id
_entity_poly.type
_entity_poly.pdbx_seq_one_letter_code
_entity_poly.pdbx_strand_id
1 'polypeptide(L)'
;MTGSFTKGKGLTLIPKNIDNLFRLSPKTKEESLDYVHLKKFLEKAKFAPILLKECFFLIKPKGYLIVDYKTSKQINYIFLEELLWWLFRGNYNIILHTEDKTNRLVIQKKKTVFAKEDSIDNWSFGIITNGDRDDWMEMIIESIKKQKIPHYEIIICGKYRKRPEKNITYIPFSERADRGWITKKRI
;
A
#
# COMPACT_ATOMS: atom_id res chain seq x y z
N MET A 1 -5.71 -10.05 31.04
CA MET A 1 -4.61 -10.84 30.46
C MET A 1 -3.93 -10.09 29.31
N THR A 2 -3.16 -9.05 29.58
CA THR A 2 -2.67 -8.11 28.54
C THR A 2 -1.17 -8.21 28.22
N GLY A 3 -0.44 -9.15 28.83
CA GLY A 3 1.03 -9.17 28.81
C GLY A 3 1.71 -10.06 27.75
N SER A 4 1.00 -10.80 26.89
CA SER A 4 1.66 -11.75 25.97
C SER A 4 2.02 -11.17 24.59
N PHE A 5 1.22 -10.24 24.06
CA PHE A 5 1.34 -9.79 22.65
C PHE A 5 2.41 -8.72 22.41
N THR A 6 2.99 -8.16 23.47
CA THR A 6 4.03 -7.13 23.42
C THR A 6 5.43 -7.68 23.73
N LYS A 7 5.65 -8.97 23.46
CA LYS A 7 6.97 -9.60 23.63
C LYS A 7 7.82 -9.38 22.38
N GLY A 8 9.08 -9.00 22.56
CA GLY A 8 10.04 -8.81 21.47
C GLY A 8 10.23 -7.35 21.05
N LYS A 9 10.76 -7.14 19.85
CA LYS A 9 11.03 -5.82 19.29
C LYS A 9 9.73 -5.23 18.75
N GLY A 10 9.23 -4.16 19.36
CA GLY A 10 8.01 -3.52 18.87
C GLY A 10 7.98 -2.02 19.05
N LEU A 11 6.91 -1.42 18.54
CA LEU A 11 6.72 0.02 18.50
C LEU A 11 5.37 0.38 19.09
N THR A 12 5.34 1.27 20.08
CA THR A 12 4.10 1.83 20.62
C THR A 12 3.92 3.25 20.12
N LEU A 13 2.77 3.56 19.53
CA LEU A 13 2.46 4.84 18.93
C LEU A 13 1.21 5.45 19.54
N ILE A 14 1.27 6.74 19.83
CA ILE A 14 0.10 7.58 20.05
C ILE A 14 0.05 8.54 18.87
N PRO A 15 -0.81 8.29 17.88
CA PRO A 15 -0.76 9.06 16.64
C PRO A 15 -1.15 10.52 16.87
N LYS A 16 -0.31 11.45 16.40
CA LYS A 16 -0.55 12.90 16.44
C LYS A 16 -0.21 13.49 15.07
N ASN A 17 -1.01 14.47 14.62
CA ASN A 17 -0.79 15.21 13.36
C ASN A 17 -0.59 14.30 12.13
N ILE A 18 -1.52 13.36 11.91
CA ILE A 18 -1.50 12.51 10.71
C ILE A 18 -2.09 13.27 9.53
N ASP A 19 -1.40 13.19 8.40
CA ASP A 19 -1.85 13.68 7.10
C ASP A 19 -1.73 12.58 6.02
N ASN A 20 -1.93 12.97 4.76
CA ASN A 20 -1.84 12.04 3.62
C ASN A 20 -0.41 11.58 3.32
N LEU A 21 0.61 12.23 3.90
CA LEU A 21 2.03 11.94 3.67
C LEU A 21 2.65 11.24 4.88
N PHE A 22 1.85 10.83 5.86
CA PHE A 22 2.32 10.14 7.04
C PHE A 22 3.08 8.85 6.69
N ARG A 23 4.31 8.74 7.18
CA ARG A 23 5.20 7.59 6.99
C ARG A 23 5.86 7.21 8.31
N LEU A 24 5.79 5.93 8.68
CA LEU A 24 6.57 5.36 9.79
C LEU A 24 7.88 4.72 9.30
N SER A 25 7.89 4.31 8.03
CA SER A 25 8.99 3.64 7.34
C SER A 25 10.38 4.33 7.42
N PRO A 26 10.56 5.67 7.51
CA PRO A 26 11.90 6.26 7.40
C PRO A 26 12.89 5.83 8.49
N LYS A 27 12.40 5.41 9.66
CA LYS A 27 13.23 5.07 10.82
C LYS A 27 13.25 3.57 11.13
N THR A 28 12.38 2.78 10.50
CA THR A 28 12.20 1.37 10.85
C THR A 28 12.08 0.55 9.58
N LYS A 29 12.95 -0.46 9.45
CA LYS A 29 12.90 -1.41 8.33
C LYS A 29 11.55 -2.13 8.31
N GLU A 30 11.02 -2.34 7.12
CA GLU A 30 9.82 -3.13 6.87
C GLU A 30 9.97 -4.55 7.41
N GLU A 31 8.86 -5.14 7.87
CA GLU A 31 8.78 -6.48 8.47
C GLU A 31 9.85 -6.79 9.52
N SER A 32 10.27 -5.78 10.30
CA SER A 32 11.31 -5.94 11.32
C SER A 32 10.81 -5.99 12.76
N LEU A 33 9.51 -5.75 12.99
CA LEU A 33 8.92 -5.70 14.33
C LEU A 33 8.08 -6.95 14.64
N ASP A 34 8.18 -7.43 15.87
CA ASP A 34 7.31 -8.44 16.48
C ASP A 34 5.91 -7.90 16.73
N TYR A 35 5.79 -6.62 17.11
CA TYR A 35 4.50 -5.98 17.34
C TYR A 35 4.50 -4.48 17.07
N VAL A 36 3.32 -3.95 16.73
CA VAL A 36 3.04 -2.51 16.75
C VAL A 36 1.78 -2.27 17.57
N HIS A 37 1.84 -1.35 18.52
CA HIS A 37 0.73 -0.97 19.39
C HIS A 37 0.28 0.46 19.11
N LEU A 38 -0.88 0.61 18.49
CA LEU A 38 -1.57 1.87 18.30
C LEU A 38 -2.43 2.18 19.53
N LYS A 39 -1.95 3.07 20.39
CA LYS A 39 -2.70 3.60 21.53
C LYS A 39 -3.55 4.79 21.09
N LYS A 40 -4.80 4.84 21.57
CA LYS A 40 -5.76 5.91 21.23
C LYS A 40 -5.88 6.09 19.72
N PHE A 41 -6.24 4.99 19.05
CA PHE A 41 -6.53 5.00 17.63
C PHE A 41 -7.44 6.17 17.30
N LEU A 42 -7.03 6.93 16.28
CA LEU A 42 -7.54 8.27 15.98
C LEU A 42 -9.06 8.33 16.10
N GLU A 43 -9.57 9.34 16.79
CA GLU A 43 -11.01 9.60 16.89
C GLU A 43 -11.65 9.94 15.53
N LYS A 44 -10.81 10.22 14.51
CA LYS A 44 -11.21 10.51 13.13
C LYS A 44 -10.83 9.37 12.19
N ALA A 45 -11.83 8.75 11.56
CA ALA A 45 -11.65 7.64 10.63
C ALA A 45 -10.86 7.99 9.35
N LYS A 46 -10.74 9.29 9.02
CA LYS A 46 -10.13 9.77 7.76
C LYS A 46 -8.74 9.19 7.46
N PHE A 47 -7.89 9.05 8.48
CA PHE A 47 -6.51 8.57 8.31
C PHE A 47 -6.26 7.17 8.87
N ALA A 48 -7.33 6.50 9.34
CA ALA A 48 -7.26 5.11 9.77
C ALA A 48 -6.62 4.17 8.73
N PRO A 49 -6.94 4.28 7.42
CA PRO A 49 -6.35 3.39 6.41
C PRO A 49 -4.83 3.51 6.31
N ILE A 50 -4.32 4.75 6.28
CA ILE A 50 -2.89 5.04 6.16
C ILE A 50 -2.15 4.52 7.39
N LEU A 51 -2.66 4.84 8.59
CA LEU A 51 -2.04 4.45 9.85
C LEU A 51 -1.97 2.92 10.00
N LEU A 52 -3.07 2.22 9.73
CA LEU A 52 -3.11 0.76 9.81
C LEU A 52 -2.15 0.13 8.80
N LYS A 53 -2.13 0.63 7.56
CA LYS A 53 -1.24 0.11 6.52
C LYS A 53 0.23 0.28 6.87
N GLU A 54 0.65 1.49 7.26
CA GLU A 54 2.03 1.77 7.66
C GLU A 54 2.47 0.89 8.85
N CYS A 55 1.61 0.72 9.86
CA CYS A 55 1.92 -0.15 10.99
C CYS A 55 2.03 -1.62 10.58
N PHE A 56 1.12 -2.10 9.73
CA PHE A 56 1.11 -3.49 9.27
C PHE A 56 2.32 -3.87 8.42
N PHE A 57 2.89 -2.90 7.69
CA PHE A 57 4.07 -3.12 6.85
C PHE A 57 5.35 -3.27 7.67
N LEU A 58 5.41 -2.70 8.88
CA LEU A 58 6.55 -2.86 9.79
C LEU A 58 6.56 -4.21 10.52
N ILE A 59 5.42 -4.87 10.63
CA ILE A 59 5.25 -6.11 11.39
C ILE A 59 5.72 -7.30 10.54
N LYS A 60 6.52 -8.19 11.13
CA LYS A 60 6.94 -9.44 10.49
C LYS A 60 5.81 -10.47 10.44
N PRO A 61 5.86 -11.49 9.57
CA PRO A 61 4.91 -12.60 9.62
C PRO A 61 4.84 -13.21 11.03
N LYS A 62 3.63 -13.54 11.49
CA LYS A 62 3.29 -13.96 12.87
C LYS A 62 3.40 -12.88 13.95
N GLY A 63 3.83 -11.66 13.61
CA GLY A 63 3.80 -10.52 14.52
C GLY A 63 2.39 -9.93 14.69
N TYR A 64 2.25 -9.00 15.64
CA TYR A 64 0.95 -8.51 16.12
C TYR A 64 0.74 -7.01 15.88
N LEU A 65 -0.43 -6.64 15.35
CA LEU A 65 -0.92 -5.26 15.38
C LEU A 65 -1.97 -5.16 16.49
N ILE A 66 -1.71 -4.28 17.46
CA ILE A 66 -2.58 -4.03 18.61
C ILE A 66 -3.17 -2.64 18.43
N VAL A 67 -4.50 -2.53 18.42
CA VAL A 67 -5.21 -1.28 18.21
C VAL A 67 -6.13 -1.02 19.39
N ASP A 68 -5.81 -0.01 20.20
CA ASP A 68 -6.68 0.49 21.26
C ASP A 68 -7.55 1.61 20.70
N TYR A 69 -8.86 1.45 20.69
CA TYR A 69 -9.80 2.42 20.13
C TYR A 69 -10.96 2.71 21.09
N LYS A 70 -11.64 3.83 20.86
CA LYS A 70 -12.90 4.16 21.54
C LYS A 70 -14.04 4.06 20.52
N THR A 71 -15.12 3.40 20.89
CA THR A 71 -16.30 3.34 20.03
C THR A 71 -16.88 4.74 19.82
N SER A 72 -17.13 5.08 18.56
CA SER A 72 -17.83 6.28 18.13
C SER A 72 -18.74 5.91 16.95
N LYS A 73 -19.56 6.87 16.46
CA LYS A 73 -20.36 6.64 15.24
C LYS A 73 -19.52 6.28 14.02
N GLN A 74 -18.27 6.73 13.97
CA GLN A 74 -17.38 6.49 12.83
C GLN A 74 -16.43 5.30 13.03
N ILE A 75 -16.16 4.91 14.27
CA ILE A 75 -15.18 3.88 14.59
C ILE A 75 -15.82 2.89 15.56
N ASN A 76 -16.07 1.69 15.07
CA ASN A 76 -16.55 0.56 15.85
C ASN A 76 -15.86 -0.72 15.34
N TYR A 77 -16.14 -1.85 15.98
CA TYR A 77 -15.53 -3.13 15.60
C TYR A 77 -15.81 -3.50 14.14
N ILE A 78 -17.07 -3.40 13.71
CA ILE A 78 -17.51 -3.74 12.35
C ILE A 78 -16.73 -2.92 11.32
N PHE A 79 -16.66 -1.60 11.50
CA PHE A 79 -15.87 -0.72 10.63
C PHE A 79 -14.40 -1.11 10.57
N LEU A 80 -13.79 -1.43 11.71
CA LEU A 80 -12.38 -1.84 11.76
C LEU A 80 -12.17 -3.19 11.04
N GLU A 81 -13.05 -4.16 11.24
CA GLU A 81 -12.99 -5.46 10.58
C GLU A 81 -13.12 -5.33 9.06
N GLU A 82 -14.10 -4.55 8.58
CA GLU A 82 -14.26 -4.24 7.15
C GLU A 82 -13.02 -3.54 6.60
N LEU A 83 -12.50 -2.54 7.31
CA LEU A 83 -11.32 -1.79 6.89
C LEU A 83 -10.08 -2.70 6.79
N LEU A 84 -9.88 -3.59 7.77
CA LEU A 84 -8.80 -4.58 7.74
C LEU A 84 -8.96 -5.54 6.55
N TRP A 85 -10.19 -5.98 6.26
CA TRP A 85 -10.47 -6.84 5.11
C TRP A 85 -10.11 -6.13 3.78
N TRP A 86 -10.52 -4.87 3.63
CA TRP A 86 -10.20 -4.07 2.46
C TRP A 86 -8.71 -3.84 2.29
N LEU A 87 -8.00 -3.51 3.37
CA LEU A 87 -6.57 -3.20 3.33
C LEU A 87 -5.70 -4.43 3.09
N PHE A 88 -6.05 -5.56 3.71
CA PHE A 88 -5.15 -6.70 3.82
C PHE A 88 -5.67 -7.97 3.15
N ARG A 89 -6.90 -7.96 2.60
CA ARG A 89 -7.49 -9.06 1.84
C ARG A 89 -7.36 -10.42 2.54
N GLY A 90 -7.59 -10.44 3.86
CA GLY A 90 -7.51 -11.65 4.68
C GLY A 90 -6.11 -12.09 5.11
N ASN A 91 -5.06 -11.29 4.85
CA ASN A 91 -3.68 -11.54 5.31
C ASN A 91 -3.47 -11.33 6.83
N TYR A 92 -4.48 -11.60 7.65
CA TYR A 92 -4.42 -11.48 9.10
C TYR A 92 -5.36 -12.48 9.78
N ASN A 93 -5.11 -12.73 11.06
CA ASN A 93 -6.03 -13.41 11.96
C ASN A 93 -6.42 -12.44 13.08
N ILE A 94 -7.70 -12.36 13.42
CA ILE A 94 -8.14 -11.66 14.64
C ILE A 94 -7.90 -12.62 15.81
N ILE A 95 -7.04 -12.22 16.74
CA ILE A 95 -6.66 -13.06 17.90
C ILE A 95 -7.45 -12.67 19.14
N LEU A 96 -7.72 -11.38 19.29
CA LEU A 96 -8.42 -10.85 20.45
C LEU A 96 -9.22 -9.62 20.04
N HIS A 97 -10.45 -9.55 20.52
CA HIS A 97 -11.23 -8.34 20.57
C HIS A 97 -11.85 -8.23 21.96
N THR A 98 -11.61 -7.11 22.66
CA THR A 98 -12.22 -6.84 23.97
C THR A 98 -12.94 -5.51 23.97
N GLU A 99 -14.06 -5.48 24.69
CA GLU A 99 -14.92 -4.32 24.88
C GLU A 99 -14.91 -3.90 26.35
N ASP A 100 -13.78 -3.36 26.81
CA ASP A 100 -13.60 -2.87 28.18
C ASP A 100 -13.70 -1.33 28.22
N LYS A 101 -13.09 -0.67 29.22
CA LYS A 101 -12.95 0.80 29.31
C LYS A 101 -12.28 1.42 28.07
N THR A 102 -11.43 0.66 27.39
CA THR A 102 -10.84 0.98 26.09
C THR A 102 -10.87 -0.28 25.26
N ASN A 103 -11.54 -0.24 24.12
CA ASN A 103 -11.65 -1.41 23.25
C ASN A 103 -10.30 -1.73 22.67
N ARG A 104 -10.00 -3.02 22.55
CA ARG A 104 -8.73 -3.49 21.99
C ARG A 104 -8.99 -4.53 20.92
N LEU A 105 -8.38 -4.32 19.76
CA LEU A 105 -8.31 -5.29 18.69
C LEU A 105 -6.86 -5.74 18.50
N VAL A 106 -6.61 -7.05 18.55
CA VAL A 106 -5.30 -7.64 18.27
C VAL A 106 -5.42 -8.52 17.05
N ILE A 107 -4.64 -8.21 16.02
CA ILE A 107 -4.53 -9.03 14.83
C ILE A 107 -3.10 -9.54 14.65
N GLN A 108 -2.98 -10.74 14.11
CA GLN A 108 -1.70 -11.37 13.76
C GLN A 108 -1.54 -11.41 12.24
N LYS A 109 -0.39 -10.94 11.74
CA LYS A 109 -0.06 -11.00 10.31
C LYS A 109 0.24 -12.43 9.88
N LYS A 110 -0.36 -12.89 8.78
CA LYS A 110 -0.18 -14.28 8.30
C LYS A 110 1.10 -14.45 7.49
N LYS A 111 1.25 -13.69 6.41
CA LYS A 111 2.36 -13.77 5.45
C LYS A 111 2.94 -12.39 5.15
N THR A 112 4.12 -12.41 4.53
CA THR A 112 4.75 -11.19 4.02
C THR A 112 3.84 -10.50 3.01
N VAL A 113 3.86 -9.16 3.00
CA VAL A 113 3.18 -8.35 1.98
C VAL A 113 4.07 -8.09 0.77
N PHE A 114 5.37 -8.34 0.90
CA PHE A 114 6.37 -8.11 -0.14
C PHE A 114 6.52 -9.37 -0.98
N ALA A 115 6.52 -9.22 -2.31
CA ALA A 115 6.90 -10.32 -3.18
C ALA A 115 8.41 -10.56 -3.05
N LYS A 116 8.86 -11.81 -3.14
CA LYS A 116 10.29 -12.16 -3.05
C LYS A 116 11.17 -11.45 -4.08
N GLU A 117 10.57 -10.99 -5.17
CA GLU A 117 11.24 -10.34 -6.30
C GLU A 117 10.98 -8.82 -6.35
N ASP A 118 10.26 -8.29 -5.36
CA ASP A 118 10.01 -6.85 -5.22
C ASP A 118 11.32 -6.21 -4.73
N SER A 119 12.01 -5.52 -5.64
CA SER A 119 13.28 -4.83 -5.38
C SER A 119 13.20 -3.43 -5.96
N ILE A 120 13.88 -2.48 -5.29
CA ILE A 120 14.09 -1.14 -5.83
C ILE A 120 14.89 -1.15 -7.14
N ASP A 121 15.53 -2.26 -7.49
CA ASP A 121 16.25 -2.41 -8.74
C ASP A 121 15.35 -2.81 -9.93
N ASN A 122 14.11 -3.24 -9.66
CA ASN A 122 13.16 -3.74 -10.65
C ASN A 122 12.02 -2.73 -10.87
N TRP A 123 11.95 -2.11 -12.05
CA TRP A 123 10.94 -1.10 -12.38
C TRP A 123 10.16 -1.43 -13.66
N SER A 124 8.85 -1.19 -13.63
CA SER A 124 8.02 -1.22 -14.84
C SER A 124 7.43 0.17 -15.09
N PHE A 125 7.69 0.71 -16.29
CA PHE A 125 7.15 1.99 -16.73
C PHE A 125 5.95 1.76 -17.65
N GLY A 126 4.74 1.95 -17.12
CA GLY A 126 3.52 1.93 -17.92
C GLY A 126 3.27 3.27 -18.60
N ILE A 127 3.28 3.32 -19.93
CA ILE A 127 2.99 4.50 -20.72
C ILE A 127 1.71 4.25 -21.53
N ILE A 128 0.70 5.07 -21.29
CA ILE A 128 -0.58 5.03 -22.02
C ILE A 128 -0.54 6.12 -23.10
N THR A 129 -0.79 5.76 -24.35
CA THR A 129 -0.72 6.69 -25.49
C THR A 129 -1.84 6.47 -26.50
N ASN A 130 -2.31 7.54 -27.13
CA ASN A 130 -3.25 7.50 -28.26
C ASN A 130 -2.55 7.62 -29.62
N GLY A 131 -1.22 7.77 -29.63
CA GLY A 131 -0.40 7.83 -30.85
C GLY A 131 -0.33 9.19 -31.53
N ASP A 132 -0.79 10.26 -30.88
CA ASP A 132 -0.76 11.62 -31.47
C ASP A 132 0.58 12.34 -31.26
N ARG A 133 1.41 11.87 -30.31
CA ARG A 133 2.67 12.52 -29.91
C ARG A 133 3.82 11.53 -29.78
N ASP A 134 4.22 10.96 -30.90
CA ASP A 134 5.36 10.04 -30.96
C ASP A 134 6.67 10.72 -30.51
N ASP A 135 6.83 12.02 -30.76
CA ASP A 135 7.97 12.83 -30.31
C ASP A 135 8.11 12.84 -28.78
N TRP A 136 7.00 13.03 -28.06
CA TRP A 136 6.99 12.98 -26.59
C TRP A 136 7.26 11.57 -26.07
N MET A 137 6.76 10.55 -26.76
CA MET A 137 7.04 9.15 -26.42
C MET A 137 8.55 8.87 -26.50
N GLU A 138 9.23 9.33 -27.56
CA GLU A 138 10.69 9.19 -27.67
C GLU A 138 11.42 9.90 -26.53
N MET A 139 11.00 11.13 -26.17
CA MET A 139 11.62 11.86 -25.07
C MET A 139 11.47 11.13 -23.73
N ILE A 140 10.31 10.54 -23.45
CA ILE A 140 10.06 9.77 -22.23
C ILE A 140 10.95 8.52 -22.20
N ILE A 141 10.99 7.77 -23.29
CA ILE A 141 11.80 6.55 -23.40
C ILE A 141 13.29 6.87 -23.20
N GLU A 142 13.79 7.93 -23.82
CA GLU A 142 15.19 8.35 -23.67
C GLU A 142 15.48 8.88 -22.25
N SER A 143 14.52 9.55 -21.61
CA SER A 143 14.65 9.96 -20.21
C SER A 143 14.77 8.75 -19.27
N ILE A 144 13.95 7.72 -19.48
CA ILE A 144 14.00 6.47 -18.69
C ILE A 144 15.35 5.77 -18.88
N LYS A 145 15.82 5.62 -20.12
CA LYS A 145 17.15 5.03 -20.41
C LYS A 145 18.28 5.78 -19.71
N LYS A 146 18.20 7.11 -19.65
CA LYS A 146 19.22 7.96 -19.00
C LYS A 146 19.29 7.78 -17.48
N GLN A 147 18.23 7.26 -16.83
CA GLN A 147 18.24 7.00 -15.39
C GLN A 147 19.20 5.86 -14.99
N LYS A 148 19.68 5.05 -15.95
CA LYS A 148 20.59 3.90 -15.71
C LYS A 148 20.05 2.90 -14.67
N ILE A 149 18.74 2.64 -14.70
CA ILE A 149 18.08 1.67 -13.81
C ILE A 149 18.54 0.24 -14.22
N PRO A 150 18.98 -0.61 -13.27
CA PRO A 150 19.56 -1.92 -13.61
C PRO A 150 18.60 -2.87 -14.33
N HIS A 151 17.36 -2.96 -13.85
CA HIS A 151 16.35 -3.86 -14.40
C HIS A 151 15.06 -3.07 -14.61
N TYR A 152 14.70 -2.83 -15.86
CA TYR A 152 13.44 -2.18 -16.16
C TYR A 152 12.80 -2.69 -17.45
N GLU A 153 11.48 -2.56 -17.49
CA GLU A 153 10.68 -2.69 -18.70
C GLU A 153 9.87 -1.41 -18.95
N ILE A 154 9.60 -1.13 -20.22
CA ILE A 154 8.66 -0.10 -20.63
C ILE A 154 7.48 -0.79 -21.30
N ILE A 155 6.29 -0.62 -20.73
CA ILE A 155 5.05 -1.16 -21.28
C ILE A 155 4.30 -0.02 -21.95
N ILE A 156 4.18 -0.07 -23.26
CA ILE A 156 3.45 0.92 -24.05
C ILE A 156 2.08 0.37 -24.40
N CYS A 157 1.03 1.02 -23.89
CA CYS A 157 -0.35 0.62 -24.09
C CYS A 157 -1.08 1.66 -24.96
N GLY A 158 -1.61 1.23 -26.10
CA GLY A 158 -2.30 2.08 -27.08
C GLY A 158 -1.57 2.22 -28.40
N LYS A 159 -1.89 3.24 -29.22
CA LYS A 159 -1.35 3.38 -30.58
C LYS A 159 0.08 3.90 -30.51
N TYR A 160 1.04 3.10 -30.95
CA TYR A 160 2.43 3.52 -31.08
C TYR A 160 3.15 2.62 -32.09
N ARG A 161 4.26 3.10 -32.65
CA ARG A 161 5.08 2.31 -33.57
C ARG A 161 5.73 1.12 -32.84
N LYS A 162 5.67 -0.07 -33.45
CA LYS A 162 6.36 -1.24 -32.91
C LYS A 162 7.87 -1.01 -32.93
N ARG A 163 8.52 -1.58 -31.92
CA ARG A 163 9.92 -1.37 -31.60
C ARG A 163 10.58 -2.71 -31.28
N PRO A 164 11.82 -2.96 -31.75
CA PRO A 164 12.49 -4.25 -31.57
C PRO A 164 13.18 -4.38 -30.20
N GLU A 165 13.24 -3.33 -29.38
CA GLU A 165 13.92 -3.37 -28.09
C GLU A 165 13.30 -4.41 -27.13
N LYS A 166 14.15 -5.30 -26.58
CA LYS A 166 13.71 -6.42 -25.71
C LYS A 166 13.06 -5.99 -24.40
N ASN A 167 13.39 -4.79 -23.92
CA ASN A 167 12.84 -4.21 -22.69
C ASN A 167 11.62 -3.31 -22.94
N ILE A 168 11.06 -3.34 -24.15
CA ILE A 168 9.84 -2.61 -24.50
C ILE A 168 8.76 -3.62 -24.88
N THR A 169 7.70 -3.66 -24.08
CA THR A 169 6.51 -4.48 -24.35
C THR A 169 5.42 -3.60 -24.92
N TYR A 170 4.91 -3.95 -26.10
CA TYR A 170 3.81 -3.23 -26.73
C TYR A 170 2.50 -3.99 -26.55
N ILE A 171 1.54 -3.35 -25.87
CA ILE A 171 0.18 -3.86 -25.71
C ILE A 171 -0.71 -3.03 -26.63
N PRO A 172 -1.06 -3.56 -27.83
CA PRO A 172 -1.98 -2.86 -28.71
C PRO A 172 -3.33 -2.73 -28.01
N PHE A 173 -3.86 -1.51 -27.96
CA PHE A 173 -5.18 -1.25 -27.41
C PHE A 173 -6.01 -0.50 -28.44
N SER A 174 -7.09 -1.12 -28.91
CA SER A 174 -7.92 -0.64 -30.02
C SER A 174 -9.38 -0.39 -29.65
N GLU A 175 -9.77 -0.52 -28.38
CA GLU A 175 -11.14 -0.22 -27.96
C GLU A 175 -11.34 1.29 -27.76
N ARG A 176 -12.06 1.93 -28.70
CA ARG A 176 -12.48 3.34 -28.67
C ARG A 176 -11.33 4.32 -28.43
N ALA A 177 -10.32 4.28 -29.31
CA ALA A 177 -9.15 5.16 -29.33
C ALA A 177 -9.46 6.68 -29.27
N ASP A 178 -10.70 7.10 -29.51
CA ASP A 178 -11.08 8.50 -29.63
C ASP A 178 -11.40 9.19 -28.29
N ARG A 179 -11.51 8.46 -27.18
CA ARG A 179 -11.82 9.06 -25.87
C ARG A 179 -10.98 8.41 -24.78
N GLY A 180 -9.96 9.12 -24.31
CA GLY A 180 -9.15 8.75 -23.15
C GLY A 180 -10.05 8.25 -22.02
N TRP A 181 -10.12 6.93 -21.87
CA TRP A 181 -11.23 6.27 -21.16
C TRP A 181 -11.22 6.57 -19.65
N ILE A 182 -10.03 6.84 -19.11
CA ILE A 182 -9.79 7.28 -17.74
C ILE A 182 -10.38 8.68 -17.45
N THR A 183 -10.63 9.49 -18.48
CA THR A 183 -11.13 10.86 -18.32
C THR A 183 -12.64 11.01 -18.43
N LYS A 184 -13.41 9.92 -18.61
CA LYS A 184 -14.87 10.03 -18.67
C LYS A 184 -15.42 10.35 -17.28
N LYS A 185 -15.54 11.66 -16.97
CA LYS A 185 -16.32 12.14 -15.83
C LYS A 185 -17.72 11.54 -15.94
N ARG A 186 -18.19 10.92 -14.84
CA ARG A 186 -19.61 10.63 -14.66
C ARG A 186 -20.35 11.96 -14.74
N ILE A 187 -21.21 12.11 -15.76
CA ILE A 187 -22.25 13.14 -15.81
C ILE A 187 -23.41 12.61 -14.97
#